data_AF-A0A936NRX1-F1
#
_entry.id   AF-A0A936NRX1-F1
#
_cell.length_a   1.000
_cell.length_b   1.000
_cell.length_c   1.000
_cell.angle_alpha   90.00
_cell.angle_beta   90.00
_cell.angle_gamma   90.00
#
_symmetry.space_group_name_H-M   'P 1'
#
loop_
_entity.id
_entity.type
_entity.pdbx_description
1 polymer ?
#
loop_
_entity_poly.entity_id
_entity_poly.type
_entity_poly.pdbx_seq_one_letter_code
_entity_poly.pdbx_strand_id
1 'polypeptide(L)'
;NGFVGEWLLFQALLPGVTLPQPVGAALVTIAVGLLALTGGLAVAGFVKAFGITFLAMPRSQAAEHAHEAGMPMRIGMGMLAMACVVLGLAPFAVVPRLGRAIAGLAGLPTVLPAFTFNLSLQTSGGFSQMSPILIGVGVLLLLGLTPVMLWILRVNRRLRVSDSWGCGRVGQTPRMEYTATAFAEPLRRIFVELYRPTKELTIDFHPQSKYFVQSIEYRSEIRSWFEEFLYDPLPRVVQWISFNVRKLQSGSLHGYMAYLFIVLVVLLGLLLAPGR
;
A
#
# COMPACT_ATOMS: atom_id res chain seq x y z
N ASN A 1 12.41 7.48 -6.11
CA ASN A 1 11.97 6.17 -5.60
C ASN A 1 10.58 6.32 -4.97
N GLY A 2 10.40 6.47 -3.65
CA GLY A 2 9.08 6.69 -3.03
C GLY A 2 8.71 8.17 -2.97
N PHE A 3 9.39 8.96 -2.13
CA PHE A 3 9.10 10.39 -1.93
C PHE A 3 9.12 11.20 -3.24
N VAL A 4 10.18 11.07 -4.03
CA VAL A 4 10.28 11.77 -5.33
C VAL A 4 9.20 11.31 -6.31
N GLY A 5 8.80 10.04 -6.28
CA GLY A 5 7.75 9.50 -7.15
C GLY A 5 6.39 10.09 -6.79
N GLU A 6 6.06 10.09 -5.51
CA GLU A 6 4.83 10.68 -5.00
C GLU A 6 4.78 12.18 -5.25
N TRP A 7 5.89 12.89 -5.02
CA TRP A 7 6.00 14.31 -5.31
C TRP A 7 5.77 14.60 -6.80
N LEU A 8 6.37 13.83 -7.70
CA LEU A 8 6.13 13.95 -9.14
C LEU A 8 4.66 13.70 -9.51
N LEU A 9 3.99 12.77 -8.84
CA LEU A 9 2.57 12.49 -9.05
C LEU A 9 1.70 13.66 -8.59
N PHE A 10 2.00 14.27 -7.43
CA PHE A 10 1.36 15.53 -7.01
C PHE A 10 1.58 16.64 -8.04
N GLN A 11 2.79 16.80 -8.55
CA GLN A 11 3.10 17.84 -9.54
C GLN A 11 2.40 17.61 -10.89
N ALA A 12 2.13 16.36 -11.26
CA ALA A 12 1.35 16.05 -12.46
C ALA A 12 -0.14 16.39 -12.29
N LEU A 13 -0.68 16.28 -11.06
CA LEU A 13 -2.10 16.51 -10.78
C LEU A 13 -2.42 17.96 -10.40
N LEU A 14 -1.60 18.62 -9.57
CA LEU A 14 -1.90 19.94 -8.99
C LEU A 14 -2.24 21.03 -10.02
N PRO A 15 -1.57 21.14 -11.19
CA PRO A 15 -1.96 22.09 -12.22
C PRO A 15 -3.38 21.87 -12.76
N GLY A 16 -3.92 20.65 -12.64
CA GLY A 16 -5.28 20.33 -13.07
C GLY A 16 -6.37 20.98 -12.19
N VAL A 17 -6.03 21.47 -11.00
CA VAL A 17 -6.97 22.19 -10.12
C VAL A 17 -7.34 23.56 -10.71
N THR A 18 -6.49 24.15 -11.54
CA THR A 18 -6.74 25.44 -12.20
C THR A 18 -7.38 25.29 -13.58
N LEU A 19 -7.92 24.12 -13.92
CA LEU A 19 -8.58 23.91 -15.20
C LEU A 19 -9.84 24.79 -15.32
N PRO A 20 -10.09 25.40 -16.50
CA PRO A 20 -11.30 26.21 -16.73
C PRO A 20 -12.60 25.42 -16.60
N GLN A 21 -12.56 24.10 -16.79
CA GLN A 21 -13.71 23.21 -16.69
C GLN A 21 -13.95 22.82 -15.22
N PRO A 22 -15.07 23.21 -14.60
CA PRO A 22 -15.29 23.03 -13.16
C PRO A 22 -15.33 21.57 -12.73
N VAL A 23 -15.91 20.69 -13.57
CA VAL A 23 -15.96 19.24 -13.30
C VAL A 23 -14.56 18.64 -13.31
N GLY A 24 -13.71 19.03 -14.26
CA GLY A 24 -12.32 18.56 -14.35
C GLY A 24 -11.49 18.99 -13.14
N ALA A 25 -11.59 20.27 -12.76
CA ALA A 25 -10.93 20.80 -11.58
C ALA A 25 -11.37 20.10 -10.29
N ALA A 26 -12.67 19.83 -10.13
CA ALA A 26 -13.21 19.11 -8.98
C ALA A 26 -12.68 17.67 -8.90
N LEU A 27 -12.70 16.93 -10.02
CA LEU A 27 -12.19 15.55 -10.08
C LEU A 27 -10.70 15.47 -9.74
N VAL A 28 -9.89 16.38 -10.27
CA VAL A 28 -8.46 16.45 -9.96
C VAL A 28 -8.23 16.80 -8.49
N THR A 29 -9.00 17.72 -7.92
CA THR A 29 -8.92 18.07 -6.50
C THR A 29 -9.21 16.87 -5.61
N ILE A 30 -10.24 16.09 -5.94
CA ILE A 30 -10.55 14.83 -5.25
C ILE A 30 -9.39 13.83 -5.40
N ALA A 31 -8.82 13.69 -6.60
CA ALA A 31 -7.69 12.80 -6.85
C ALA A 31 -6.45 13.19 -6.01
N VAL A 32 -6.13 14.49 -5.91
CA VAL A 32 -5.05 14.99 -5.05
C VAL A 32 -5.33 14.68 -3.57
N GLY A 33 -6.57 14.86 -3.12
CA GLY A 33 -6.99 14.53 -1.75
C GLY A 33 -6.86 13.02 -1.45
N LEU A 34 -7.29 12.17 -2.39
CA LEU A 34 -7.13 10.72 -2.27
C LEU A 34 -5.66 10.31 -2.27
N LEU A 35 -4.82 10.95 -3.10
CA LEU A 35 -3.38 10.69 -3.13
C LEU A 35 -2.72 11.05 -1.78
N ALA A 36 -3.09 12.19 -1.20
CA ALA A 36 -2.62 12.59 0.12
C ALA A 36 -3.08 11.61 1.21
N LEU A 37 -4.32 11.13 1.13
CA LEU A 37 -4.85 10.11 2.04
C LEU A 37 -4.08 8.79 1.92
N THR A 38 -3.81 8.31 0.71
CA THR A 38 -3.03 7.07 0.50
C THR A 38 -1.61 7.20 1.01
N GLY A 39 -0.97 8.36 0.83
CA GLY A 39 0.35 8.65 1.40
C GLY A 39 0.34 8.58 2.93
N GLY A 40 -0.65 9.18 3.58
CA GLY A 40 -0.81 9.13 5.04
C GLY A 40 -1.05 7.71 5.56
N LEU A 41 -1.93 6.94 4.90
CA LEU A 41 -2.19 5.54 5.24
C LEU A 41 -0.96 4.65 5.04
N ALA A 42 -0.18 4.89 3.99
CA ALA A 42 1.08 4.18 3.75
C ALA A 42 2.07 4.44 4.90
N VAL A 43 2.26 5.69 5.33
CA VAL A 43 3.11 6.03 6.47
C VAL A 43 2.62 5.33 7.74
N ALA A 44 1.32 5.39 8.05
CA ALA A 44 0.76 4.71 9.21
C ALA A 44 0.98 3.18 9.14
N GLY A 45 0.85 2.60 7.96
CA GLY A 45 1.12 1.18 7.70
C GLY A 45 2.59 0.80 7.96
N PHE A 46 3.55 1.61 7.47
CA PHE A 46 4.97 1.37 7.69
C PHE A 46 5.39 1.59 9.15
N VAL A 47 4.84 2.61 9.83
CA VAL A 47 5.06 2.82 11.27
C VAL A 47 4.56 1.61 12.07
N LYS A 48 3.37 1.09 11.73
CA LYS A 48 2.84 -0.13 12.34
C LYS A 48 3.74 -1.33 12.08
N ALA A 49 4.11 -1.57 10.82
CA ALA A 49 4.91 -2.73 10.43
C ALA A 49 6.28 -2.70 11.11
N PHE A 50 6.97 -1.57 11.09
CA PHE A 50 8.27 -1.44 11.72
C PHE A 50 8.18 -1.50 13.25
N GLY A 51 7.25 -0.74 13.84
CA GLY A 51 7.08 -0.67 15.29
C GLY A 51 6.70 -2.00 15.92
N ILE A 52 5.72 -2.71 15.37
CA ILE A 52 5.24 -3.97 15.93
C ILE A 52 6.22 -5.13 15.68
N THR A 53 7.01 -5.09 14.60
CA THR A 53 7.94 -6.18 14.28
C THR A 53 9.31 -6.01 14.93
N PHE A 54 9.87 -4.79 14.97
CA PHE A 54 11.26 -4.58 15.39
C PHE A 54 11.42 -3.87 16.74
N LEU A 55 10.37 -3.22 17.26
CA LEU A 55 10.42 -2.49 18.54
C LEU A 55 9.60 -3.15 19.65
N ALA A 56 8.89 -4.24 19.35
CA ALA A 56 8.06 -4.98 20.30
C ALA A 56 8.84 -6.12 20.99
N MET A 57 8.36 -6.56 22.14
CA MET A 57 8.84 -7.79 22.79
C MET A 57 8.48 -9.04 21.98
N PRO A 58 9.31 -10.10 22.02
CA PRO A 58 9.02 -11.36 21.34
C PRO A 58 7.77 -12.01 21.93
N ARG A 59 6.81 -12.39 21.07
CA ARG A 59 5.54 -13.02 21.46
C ARG A 59 5.48 -14.52 21.20
N SER A 60 6.50 -15.07 20.54
CA SER A 60 6.62 -16.49 20.22
C SER A 60 8.05 -16.95 20.43
N GLN A 61 8.23 -18.25 20.69
CA GLN A 61 9.58 -18.83 20.83
C GLN A 61 10.42 -18.62 19.57
N ALA A 62 9.80 -18.65 18.38
CA ALA A 62 10.49 -18.39 17.12
C ALA A 62 11.01 -16.94 17.02
N ALA A 63 10.27 -15.96 17.53
CA ALA A 63 10.70 -14.56 17.55
C ALA A 63 11.81 -14.33 18.60
N GLU A 64 11.74 -15.02 19.74
CA GLU A 64 12.74 -14.95 20.80
C GLU A 64 14.09 -15.53 20.38
N HIS A 65 14.07 -16.62 19.61
CA HIS A 65 15.27 -17.31 19.09
C HIS A 65 15.62 -16.89 17.66
N ALA A 66 15.04 -15.79 17.16
CA ALA A 66 15.32 -15.31 15.81
C ALA A 66 16.79 -14.91 15.70
N HIS A 67 17.46 -15.43 14.68
CA HIS A 67 18.84 -15.07 14.37
C HIS A 67 18.89 -14.18 13.14
N GLU A 68 19.97 -13.43 13.02
CA GLU A 68 20.19 -12.55 11.88
C GLU A 68 20.31 -13.37 10.57
N ALA A 69 19.86 -12.78 9.45
CA ALA A 69 19.85 -13.46 8.15
C ALA A 69 21.27 -13.79 7.66
N GLY A 70 21.41 -14.79 6.78
CA GLY A 70 22.70 -15.10 6.15
C GLY A 70 23.24 -13.97 5.28
N MET A 71 24.56 -13.90 5.11
CA MET A 71 25.23 -12.88 4.28
C MET A 71 24.65 -12.71 2.87
N PRO A 72 24.34 -13.77 2.08
CA PRO A 72 23.79 -13.58 0.74
C PRO A 72 22.42 -12.89 0.75
N MET A 73 21.56 -13.18 1.74
CA MET A 73 20.27 -12.49 1.89
C MET A 73 20.49 -11.00 2.21
N ARG A 74 21.44 -10.69 3.11
CA ARG A 74 21.76 -9.30 3.45
C ARG A 74 22.34 -8.52 2.28
N ILE A 75 23.16 -9.15 1.44
CA ILE A 75 23.68 -8.52 0.21
C ILE A 75 22.52 -8.20 -0.73
N GLY A 76 21.59 -9.14 -0.94
CA GLY A 76 20.40 -8.91 -1.75
C GLY A 76 19.55 -7.74 -1.24
N MET A 77 19.25 -7.72 0.07
CA MET A 77 18.53 -6.61 0.70
C MET A 77 19.29 -5.29 0.60
N GLY A 78 20.61 -5.31 0.83
CA GLY A 78 21.48 -4.14 0.74
C GLY A 78 21.56 -3.57 -0.67
N MET A 79 21.61 -4.42 -1.69
CA MET A 79 21.58 -4.00 -3.10
C MET A 79 20.28 -3.27 -3.43
N LEU A 80 19.14 -3.83 -3.01
CA LEU A 80 17.83 -3.18 -3.22
C LEU A 80 17.71 -1.87 -2.44
N ALA A 81 18.17 -1.82 -1.20
CA ALA A 81 18.18 -0.60 -0.39
C ALA A 81 19.04 0.49 -1.04
N MET A 82 20.24 0.14 -1.53
CA MET A 82 21.12 1.06 -2.26
C MET A 82 20.45 1.57 -3.55
N ALA A 83 19.79 0.69 -4.31
CA ALA A 83 19.02 1.09 -5.49
C ALA A 83 17.92 2.11 -5.12
N CYS A 84 17.21 1.90 -4.00
CA CYS A 84 16.20 2.85 -3.53
C CYS A 84 16.78 4.23 -3.22
N VAL A 85 17.94 4.29 -2.56
CA VAL A 85 18.65 5.53 -2.24
C VAL A 85 19.12 6.24 -3.52
N VAL A 86 19.79 5.52 -4.42
CA VAL A 86 20.30 6.09 -5.69
C VAL A 86 19.15 6.63 -6.54
N LEU A 87 18.07 5.86 -6.71
CA LEU A 87 16.87 6.29 -7.45
C LEU A 87 16.07 7.40 -6.71
N GLY A 88 16.31 7.60 -5.42
CA GLY A 88 15.73 8.69 -4.64
C GLY A 88 16.53 9.99 -4.77
N LEU A 89 17.85 9.92 -4.74
CA LEU A 89 18.74 11.08 -4.75
C LEU A 89 19.11 11.55 -6.16
N ALA A 90 19.09 10.65 -7.16
CA ALA A 90 19.48 10.97 -8.54
C ALA A 90 18.31 10.88 -9.56
N PRO A 91 17.16 11.51 -9.34
CA PRO A 91 16.08 11.51 -10.33
C PRO A 91 16.47 12.24 -11.62
N PHE A 92 17.44 13.16 -11.59
CA PHE A 92 18.02 13.78 -12.78
C PHE A 92 18.59 12.77 -13.79
N ALA A 93 19.06 11.62 -13.31
CA ALA A 93 19.55 10.57 -14.17
C ALA A 93 18.38 9.75 -14.75
N VAL A 94 17.37 9.45 -13.93
CA VAL A 94 16.35 8.44 -14.26
C VAL A 94 15.19 9.05 -15.04
N VAL A 95 14.67 10.19 -14.59
CA VAL A 95 13.43 10.77 -15.10
C VAL A 95 13.53 11.19 -16.57
N PRO A 96 14.61 11.86 -17.04
CA PRO A 96 14.74 12.18 -18.47
C PRO A 96 14.85 10.95 -19.37
N ARG A 97 15.46 9.85 -18.88
CA ARG A 97 15.58 8.61 -19.64
C ARG A 97 14.22 7.92 -19.79
N LEU A 98 13.44 7.87 -18.70
CA LEU A 98 12.06 7.40 -18.75
C LEU A 98 11.21 8.26 -19.69
N GLY A 99 11.31 9.59 -19.60
CA GLY A 99 10.61 10.53 -20.48
C GLY A 99 10.91 10.30 -21.96
N ARG A 100 12.18 10.03 -22.32
CA ARG A 100 12.56 9.67 -23.70
C ARG A 100 12.04 8.30 -24.12
N ALA A 101 12.01 7.32 -23.21
CA ALA A 101 11.55 5.97 -23.52
C ALA A 101 10.03 5.93 -23.80
N ILE A 102 9.26 6.82 -23.17
CA ILE A 102 7.81 6.94 -23.41
C ILE A 102 7.44 8.02 -24.42
N ALA A 103 8.41 8.81 -24.88
CA ALA A 103 8.17 9.88 -25.85
C ALA A 103 7.60 9.31 -27.15
N GLY A 104 6.50 9.89 -27.62
CA GLY A 104 5.81 9.44 -28.83
C GLY A 104 4.86 8.26 -28.62
N LEU A 105 4.83 7.64 -27.43
CA LEU A 105 3.81 6.67 -27.10
C LEU A 105 2.45 7.37 -26.95
N ALA A 106 1.43 6.92 -27.69
CA ALA A 106 0.06 7.45 -27.63
C ALA A 106 -0.09 8.97 -27.84
N GLY A 107 0.82 9.60 -28.60
CA GLY A 107 0.79 11.05 -28.86
C GLY A 107 1.11 11.92 -27.64
N LEU A 108 1.72 11.34 -26.60
CA LEU A 108 2.12 12.09 -25.40
C LEU A 108 3.17 13.15 -25.76
N PRO A 109 3.01 14.41 -25.27
CA PRO A 109 4.00 15.45 -25.47
C PRO A 109 5.33 15.06 -24.81
N THR A 110 6.44 15.50 -25.40
CA THR A 110 7.79 15.34 -24.85
C THR A 110 7.98 16.25 -23.65
N VAL A 111 7.40 15.88 -22.50
CA VAL A 111 7.61 16.59 -21.25
C VAL A 111 8.94 16.12 -20.66
N LEU A 112 10.00 16.86 -20.93
CA LEU A 112 11.28 16.70 -20.26
C LEU A 112 11.28 17.63 -19.03
N PRO A 113 11.25 17.09 -17.80
CA PRO A 113 11.42 17.93 -16.63
C PRO A 113 12.78 18.61 -16.70
N ALA A 114 12.78 19.93 -16.49
CA ALA A 114 13.99 20.72 -16.49
C ALA A 114 14.72 20.53 -15.16
N PHE A 115 16.03 20.30 -15.24
CA PHE A 115 16.89 20.27 -14.06
C PHE A 115 17.80 21.48 -14.07
N THR A 116 17.80 22.27 -12.99
CA THR A 116 18.80 23.33 -12.83
C THR A 116 20.00 22.75 -12.09
N PHE A 117 21.18 22.77 -12.72
CA PHE A 117 22.44 22.23 -12.19
C PHE A 117 22.38 20.76 -11.72
N ASN A 118 21.48 19.93 -12.26
CA ASN A 118 21.19 18.57 -11.77
C ASN A 118 20.74 18.50 -10.30
N LEU A 119 20.46 19.65 -9.68
CA LEU A 119 20.14 19.77 -8.26
C LEU A 119 18.65 19.95 -8.05
N SER A 120 18.02 20.89 -8.75
CA SER A 120 16.59 21.15 -8.64
C SER A 120 15.83 20.53 -9.79
N LEU A 121 14.82 19.74 -9.45
CA LEU A 121 13.80 19.21 -10.34
C LEU A 121 12.71 20.29 -10.47
N GLN A 122 12.54 20.82 -11.68
CA GLN A 122 11.47 21.76 -12.01
C GLN A 122 10.43 21.05 -12.87
N THR A 123 9.16 21.20 -12.51
CA THR A 123 8.05 20.64 -13.26
C THR A 123 7.58 21.60 -14.34
N SER A 124 6.99 21.06 -15.41
CA SER A 124 6.44 21.85 -16.51
C SER A 124 5.41 22.85 -16.00
N GLY A 125 5.62 24.13 -16.27
CA GLY A 125 4.74 25.21 -15.81
C GLY A 125 5.19 25.93 -14.53
N GLY A 126 6.30 25.51 -13.91
CA GLY A 126 6.93 26.26 -12.80
C GLY A 126 6.14 26.28 -11.48
N PHE A 127 5.15 25.39 -11.32
CA PHE A 127 4.29 25.33 -10.15
C PHE A 127 5.07 25.04 -8.86
N SER A 128 6.12 24.21 -8.94
CA SER A 128 6.99 23.93 -7.81
C SER A 128 8.38 23.49 -8.26
N GLN A 129 9.34 23.68 -7.35
CA GLN A 129 10.71 23.24 -7.51
C GLN A 129 11.18 22.55 -6.24
N MET A 130 11.88 21.44 -6.39
CA MET A 130 12.42 20.68 -5.28
C MET A 130 13.81 20.17 -5.63
N SER A 131 14.75 20.18 -4.68
CA SER A 131 16.03 19.51 -4.82
C SER A 131 16.13 18.26 -3.94
N PRO A 132 16.00 17.05 -4.53
CA PRO A 132 16.16 15.79 -3.81
C PRO A 132 17.52 15.64 -3.14
N ILE A 133 18.58 16.16 -3.77
CA ILE A 133 19.94 16.13 -3.21
C ILE A 133 20.02 17.02 -1.98
N LEU A 134 19.54 18.27 -2.04
CA LEU A 134 19.59 19.17 -0.87
C LEU A 134 18.73 18.65 0.29
N ILE A 135 17.58 18.04 0.00
CA ILE A 135 16.76 17.40 1.03
C ILE A 135 17.49 16.21 1.64
N GLY A 136 18.12 15.37 0.81
CA GLY A 136 18.96 14.26 1.29
C GLY A 136 20.12 14.74 2.18
N VAL A 137 20.84 15.78 1.76
CA VAL A 137 21.90 16.41 2.55
C VAL A 137 21.33 16.98 3.85
N GLY A 138 20.20 17.66 3.82
CA GLY A 138 19.53 18.18 5.01
C GLY A 138 19.18 17.09 6.01
N VAL A 139 18.62 15.97 5.55
CA VAL A 139 18.33 14.80 6.42
C VAL A 139 19.61 14.20 6.99
N LEU A 140 20.65 14.02 6.17
CA LEU A 140 21.94 13.50 6.64
C LEU A 140 22.61 14.44 7.65
N LEU A 141 22.49 15.76 7.45
CA LEU A 141 22.96 16.75 8.40
C LEU A 141 22.20 16.67 9.72
N LEU A 142 20.86 16.56 9.70
CA LEU A 142 20.08 16.37 10.93
C LEU A 142 20.48 15.08 11.65
N LEU A 143 20.62 13.97 10.93
CA LEU A 143 21.05 12.69 11.48
C LEU A 143 22.51 12.73 12.00
N GLY A 144 23.39 13.49 11.37
CA GLY A 144 24.78 13.66 11.80
C GLY A 144 24.94 14.65 12.95
N LEU A 145 24.12 15.70 13.01
CA LEU A 145 24.12 16.70 14.07
C LEU A 145 23.55 16.14 15.38
N THR A 146 22.60 15.22 15.35
CA THR A 146 22.05 14.61 16.57
C THR A 146 23.13 13.95 17.45
N PRO A 147 24.02 13.06 16.98
CA PRO A 147 25.08 12.51 17.81
C PRO A 147 26.12 13.58 18.18
N VAL A 148 26.38 14.60 17.37
CA VAL A 148 27.26 15.71 17.76
C VAL A 148 26.66 16.49 18.93
N MET A 149 25.36 16.81 18.86
CA MET A 149 24.63 17.51 19.91
C MET A 149 24.61 16.69 21.21
N LEU A 150 24.31 15.39 21.13
CA LEU A 150 24.36 14.49 22.28
C LEU A 150 25.76 14.42 22.90
N TRP A 151 26.82 14.60 22.09
CA TRP A 151 28.21 14.61 22.57
C TRP A 151 28.53 15.91 23.30
N ILE A 152 28.18 17.05 22.72
CA ILE A 152 28.33 18.39 23.32
C ILE A 152 27.58 18.47 24.66
N LEU A 153 26.35 17.96 24.71
CA LEU A 153 25.52 17.91 25.90
C LEU A 153 25.98 16.85 26.93
N ARG A 154 27.05 16.11 26.65
CA ARG A 154 27.60 15.03 27.50
C ARG A 154 26.54 14.02 27.95
N VAL A 155 25.58 13.72 27.07
CA VAL A 155 24.50 12.76 27.35
C VAL A 155 25.12 11.37 27.54
N ASN A 156 24.72 10.69 28.61
CA ASN A 156 25.15 9.32 28.85
C ASN A 156 24.55 8.38 27.79
N ARG A 157 25.41 7.78 26.96
CA ARG A 157 25.02 6.87 25.86
C ARG A 157 25.09 5.40 26.23
N ARG A 158 25.38 5.07 27.49
CA ARG A 158 25.42 3.67 27.92
C ARG A 158 24.04 3.06 27.70
N LEU A 159 24.00 1.96 26.96
CA LEU A 159 22.78 1.20 26.74
C LEU A 159 22.26 0.75 28.11
N ARG A 160 21.05 1.18 28.45
CA ARG A 160 20.33 0.72 29.63
C ARG A 160 19.16 -0.12 29.17
N VAL A 161 19.21 -1.41 29.45
CA VAL A 161 18.09 -2.32 29.25
C VAL A 161 17.35 -2.43 30.58
N SER A 162 16.10 -2.00 30.61
CA SER A 162 15.21 -2.10 31.78
C SER A 162 13.76 -2.20 31.31
N ASP A 163 12.89 -2.63 32.21
CA ASP A 163 11.45 -2.63 31.96
C ASP A 163 10.95 -1.24 31.55
N SER A 164 10.00 -1.22 30.61
CA SER A 164 9.28 0.00 30.24
C SER A 164 8.35 0.43 31.38
N TRP A 165 7.87 1.68 31.31
CA TRP A 165 6.92 2.19 32.29
C TRP A 165 5.62 1.38 32.28
N GLY A 166 5.43 0.55 33.30
CA GLY A 166 4.30 -0.37 33.42
C GLY A 166 3.03 0.21 34.02
N CYS A 167 2.88 1.53 34.09
CA CYS A 167 1.76 2.19 34.80
C CYS A 167 1.58 1.70 36.24
N GLY A 168 2.68 1.43 36.95
CA GLY A 168 2.68 0.89 38.31
C GLY A 168 2.56 -0.64 38.43
N ARG A 169 2.53 -1.38 37.31
CA ARG A 169 2.57 -2.84 37.28
C ARG A 169 4.01 -3.35 37.37
N VAL A 170 4.24 -4.35 38.22
CA VAL A 170 5.53 -5.07 38.31
C VAL A 170 5.58 -6.17 37.26
N GLY A 171 6.63 -6.17 36.43
CA GLY A 171 6.83 -7.14 35.36
C GLY A 171 5.99 -6.84 34.11
N GLN A 172 6.68 -6.54 33.01
CA GLN A 172 6.04 -6.38 31.70
C GLN A 172 6.00 -7.73 30.97
N THR A 173 4.88 -8.02 30.32
CA THR A 173 4.76 -9.23 29.48
C THR A 173 4.45 -8.84 28.03
N PRO A 174 4.85 -9.63 27.03
CA PRO A 174 4.58 -9.35 25.61
C PRO A 174 3.08 -9.19 25.27
N ARG A 175 2.18 -9.68 26.12
CA ARG A 175 0.73 -9.53 25.96
C ARG A 175 0.20 -8.15 26.33
N MET A 176 0.97 -7.35 27.08
CA MET A 176 0.57 -6.01 27.54
C MET A 176 0.85 -4.92 26.51
N GLU A 177 1.64 -5.22 25.47
CA GLU A 177 1.96 -4.28 24.41
C GLU A 177 0.83 -4.11 23.40
N TYR A 178 0.82 -2.95 22.73
CA TYR A 178 -0.08 -2.71 21.61
C TYR A 178 0.09 -3.79 20.53
N THR A 179 -1.02 -4.31 20.03
CA THR A 179 -1.02 -5.20 18.87
C THR A 179 -1.10 -4.39 17.58
N ALA A 180 -0.76 -5.00 16.44
CA ALA A 180 -0.97 -4.38 15.13
C ALA A 180 -2.46 -4.02 14.89
N THR A 181 -3.38 -4.84 15.40
CA THR A 181 -4.82 -4.56 15.31
C THR A 181 -5.23 -3.37 16.17
N ALA A 182 -4.73 -3.27 17.41
CA ALA A 182 -4.99 -2.15 18.30
C ALA A 182 -4.41 -0.83 17.76
N PHE A 183 -3.21 -0.86 17.18
CA PHE A 183 -2.62 0.31 16.52
C PHE A 183 -3.49 0.81 15.35
N ALA A 184 -4.07 -0.10 14.57
CA ALA A 184 -4.91 0.25 13.43
C ALA A 184 -6.36 0.63 13.80
N GLU A 185 -6.79 0.42 15.05
CA GLU A 185 -8.18 0.59 15.46
C GLU A 185 -8.74 2.02 15.24
N PRO A 186 -8.01 3.12 15.52
CA PRO A 186 -8.50 4.46 15.23
C PRO A 186 -8.81 4.65 13.73
N LEU A 187 -7.93 4.15 12.85
CA LEU A 187 -8.14 4.21 11.40
C LEU A 187 -9.35 3.37 10.98
N ARG A 188 -9.50 2.16 11.54
CA ARG A 188 -10.69 1.31 11.27
C ARG A 188 -11.98 1.99 11.69
N ARG A 189 -11.95 2.78 12.77
CA ARG A 189 -13.13 3.52 13.27
C ARG A 189 -13.48 4.70 12.37
N ILE A 190 -12.49 5.44 11.87
CA ILE A 190 -12.71 6.54 10.92
C ILE A 190 -13.31 5.98 9.61
N PHE A 191 -12.80 4.85 9.14
CA PHE A 191 -13.24 4.20 7.91
C PHE A 191 -14.25 3.08 8.14
N VAL A 192 -15.07 3.18 9.20
CA VAL A 192 -16.02 2.12 9.58
C VAL A 192 -17.04 1.83 8.49
N GLU A 193 -17.50 2.85 7.76
CA GLU A 193 -18.47 2.67 6.68
C GLU A 193 -17.86 1.92 5.48
N LEU A 194 -16.55 2.10 5.26
CA LEU A 194 -15.81 1.44 4.20
C LEU A 194 -15.45 0.00 4.57
N TYR A 195 -14.95 -0.23 5.80
CA TYR A 195 -14.46 -1.54 6.24
C TYR A 195 -15.51 -2.42 6.90
N ARG A 196 -16.62 -1.86 7.37
CA ARG A 196 -17.72 -2.51 8.13
C ARG A 196 -17.24 -3.64 9.06
N PRO A 197 -16.34 -3.34 10.02
CA PRO A 197 -15.83 -4.35 10.91
C PRO A 197 -16.96 -4.91 11.79
N THR A 198 -17.20 -6.21 11.71
CA THR A 198 -18.08 -6.90 12.67
C THR A 198 -17.33 -7.00 14.00
N LYS A 199 -18.02 -6.71 15.10
CA LYS A 199 -17.48 -6.83 16.46
C LYS A 199 -18.41 -7.72 17.27
N GLU A 200 -17.93 -8.88 17.63
CA GLU A 200 -18.58 -9.76 18.60
C GLU A 200 -17.80 -9.67 19.90
N LEU A 201 -18.48 -9.24 20.96
CA LEU A 201 -17.93 -9.14 22.31
C LEU A 201 -18.76 -10.03 23.21
N THR A 202 -18.17 -11.15 23.64
CA THR A 202 -18.78 -12.06 24.60
C THR A 202 -18.11 -11.84 25.95
N ILE A 203 -18.88 -11.44 26.96
CA ILE A 203 -18.39 -11.24 28.32
C ILE A 203 -19.04 -12.30 29.20
N ASP A 204 -18.24 -13.23 29.68
CA ASP A 204 -18.69 -14.21 30.65
C ASP A 204 -18.45 -13.66 32.05
N PHE A 205 -19.53 -13.59 32.82
CA PHE A 205 -19.48 -13.18 34.21
C PHE A 205 -19.41 -14.40 35.12
N HIS A 206 -18.76 -14.24 36.26
CA HIS A 206 -18.66 -15.29 37.26
C HIS A 206 -20.06 -15.72 37.73
N PRO A 207 -20.34 -17.04 37.90
CA PRO A 207 -21.68 -17.54 38.24
C PRO A 207 -22.25 -16.94 39.53
N GLN A 208 -21.38 -16.57 40.48
CA GLN A 208 -21.76 -16.07 41.80
C GLN A 208 -21.88 -14.54 41.88
N SER A 209 -21.43 -13.79 40.85
CA SER A 209 -21.54 -12.33 40.87
C SER A 209 -21.36 -11.73 39.47
N LYS A 210 -22.35 -10.92 39.04
CA LYS A 210 -22.30 -10.14 37.80
C LYS A 210 -21.23 -9.04 37.79
N TYR A 211 -20.57 -8.78 38.92
CA TYR A 211 -19.52 -7.77 39.02
C TYR A 211 -18.11 -8.32 38.77
N PHE A 212 -17.94 -9.65 38.75
CA PHE A 212 -16.67 -10.28 38.44
C PHE A 212 -16.69 -10.88 37.04
N VAL A 213 -15.88 -10.31 36.14
CA VAL A 213 -15.72 -10.82 34.77
C VAL A 213 -14.76 -12.01 34.81
N GLN A 214 -15.18 -13.14 34.25
CA GLN A 214 -14.40 -14.37 34.16
C GLN A 214 -13.60 -14.44 32.85
N SER A 215 -14.23 -14.12 31.72
CA SER A 215 -13.59 -14.06 30.41
C SER A 215 -14.23 -12.97 29.54
N ILE A 216 -13.40 -12.37 28.68
CA ILE A 216 -13.83 -11.48 27.61
C ILE A 216 -13.28 -12.07 26.31
N GLU A 217 -14.15 -12.55 25.44
CA GLU A 217 -13.80 -12.93 24.08
C GLU A 217 -14.15 -11.77 23.14
N TYR A 218 -13.15 -11.32 22.39
CA TYR A 218 -13.31 -10.29 21.37
C TYR A 218 -12.98 -10.88 20.01
N ARG A 219 -13.99 -10.99 19.15
CA ARG A 219 -13.83 -11.41 17.76
C ARG A 219 -14.14 -10.23 16.85
N SER A 220 -13.21 -9.92 15.96
CA SER A 220 -13.41 -8.89 14.95
C SER A 220 -13.02 -9.43 13.58
N GLU A 221 -14.01 -9.48 12.71
CA GLU A 221 -13.84 -9.87 11.31
C GLU A 221 -14.05 -8.63 10.42
N ILE A 222 -13.24 -8.53 9.37
CA ILE A 222 -13.43 -7.53 8.31
C ILE A 222 -13.91 -8.31 7.11
N ARG A 223 -15.19 -8.15 6.75
CA ARG A 223 -15.71 -8.68 5.49
C ARG A 223 -15.66 -7.57 4.44
N SER A 224 -14.82 -7.76 3.43
CA SER A 224 -14.68 -6.79 2.35
C SER A 224 -15.92 -6.83 1.46
N TRP A 225 -16.52 -5.67 1.17
CA TRP A 225 -17.65 -5.57 0.23
C TRP A 225 -17.29 -6.13 -1.16
N PHE A 226 -16.04 -5.93 -1.60
CA PHE A 226 -15.56 -6.50 -2.86
C PHE A 226 -15.58 -8.02 -2.83
N GLU A 227 -15.31 -8.64 -1.69
CA GLU A 227 -15.33 -10.10 -1.58
C GLU A 227 -16.76 -10.62 -1.75
N GLU A 228 -17.71 -10.08 -0.98
CA GLU A 228 -19.11 -10.53 -1.02
C GLU A 228 -19.83 -10.20 -2.33
N PHE A 229 -19.58 -9.02 -2.92
CA PHE A 229 -20.32 -8.55 -4.11
C PHE A 229 -19.61 -8.78 -5.43
N LEU A 230 -18.27 -8.89 -5.47
CA LEU A 230 -17.52 -9.07 -6.70
C LEU A 230 -16.87 -10.46 -6.77
N TYR A 231 -16.11 -10.86 -5.75
CA TYR A 231 -15.35 -12.10 -5.80
C TYR A 231 -16.21 -13.34 -5.55
N ASP A 232 -17.06 -13.39 -4.53
CA ASP A 232 -17.93 -14.53 -4.24
C ASP A 232 -18.89 -14.91 -5.38
N PRO A 233 -19.52 -13.97 -6.12
CA PRO A 233 -20.38 -14.34 -7.22
C PRO A 233 -19.61 -14.80 -8.46
N LEU A 234 -18.36 -14.39 -8.67
CA LEU A 234 -17.59 -14.74 -9.87
C LEU A 234 -17.42 -16.27 -10.04
N PRO A 235 -16.92 -17.04 -9.05
CA PRO A 235 -16.86 -18.49 -9.13
C PRO A 235 -18.24 -19.13 -9.33
N ARG A 236 -19.30 -18.57 -8.72
CA ARG A 236 -20.66 -19.10 -8.90
C ARG A 236 -21.12 -18.96 -10.34
N VAL A 237 -20.85 -17.81 -10.97
CA VAL A 237 -21.14 -17.58 -12.40
C VAL A 237 -20.31 -18.51 -13.28
N VAL A 238 -19.01 -18.66 -13.01
CA VAL A 238 -18.12 -19.55 -13.78
C VAL A 238 -18.55 -21.02 -13.65
N GLN A 239 -18.92 -21.46 -12.45
CA GLN A 239 -19.44 -22.81 -12.21
C GLN A 239 -20.79 -23.01 -12.91
N TRP A 240 -21.66 -22.01 -12.88
CA TRP A 240 -22.93 -22.05 -13.60
C TRP A 240 -22.73 -22.17 -15.11
N ILE A 241 -21.82 -21.39 -15.71
CA ILE A 241 -21.46 -21.51 -17.14
C ILE A 241 -20.91 -22.90 -17.42
N SER A 242 -19.98 -23.38 -16.61
CA SER A 242 -19.33 -24.68 -16.78
C SER A 242 -20.34 -25.83 -16.72
N PHE A 243 -21.32 -25.76 -15.83
CA PHE A 243 -22.39 -26.75 -15.76
C PHE A 243 -23.28 -26.75 -17.01
N ASN A 244 -23.60 -25.57 -17.54
CA ASN A 244 -24.37 -25.45 -18.78
C ASN A 244 -23.58 -25.91 -20.02
N VAL A 245 -22.28 -25.59 -20.11
CA VAL A 245 -21.40 -26.10 -21.16
C VAL A 245 -21.28 -27.64 -21.09
N ARG A 246 -21.20 -28.20 -19.88
CA ARG A 246 -21.19 -29.66 -19.69
C ARG A 246 -22.48 -30.31 -20.20
N LYS A 247 -23.64 -29.66 -20.07
CA LYS A 247 -24.90 -30.16 -20.65
C LYS A 247 -24.89 -30.15 -22.18
N LEU A 248 -24.24 -29.16 -22.80
CA LEU A 248 -24.10 -29.08 -24.26
C LEU A 248 -23.25 -30.25 -24.81
N GLN A 249 -22.30 -30.77 -24.03
CA GLN A 249 -21.56 -31.99 -24.33
C GLN A 249 -22.35 -33.27 -23.97
N SER A 250 -23.61 -33.35 -24.39
CA SER A 250 -24.54 -34.45 -24.08
C SER A 250 -24.21 -35.80 -24.74
N GLY A 251 -23.09 -35.92 -25.47
CA GLY A 251 -22.67 -37.16 -26.13
C GLY A 251 -23.49 -37.54 -27.38
N SER A 252 -24.41 -36.69 -27.83
CA SER A 252 -25.23 -36.95 -29.01
C SER A 252 -24.56 -36.47 -30.31
N LEU A 253 -24.31 -37.39 -31.25
CA LEU A 253 -23.73 -37.07 -32.57
C LEU A 253 -24.59 -36.08 -33.38
N HIS A 254 -25.91 -36.21 -33.32
CA HIS A 254 -26.85 -35.32 -34.00
C HIS A 254 -26.78 -33.88 -33.45
N GLY A 255 -26.56 -33.71 -32.14
CA GLY A 255 -26.40 -32.39 -31.53
C GLY A 255 -25.13 -31.69 -32.02
N TYR A 256 -24.01 -32.41 -32.11
CA TYR A 256 -22.76 -31.86 -32.64
C TYR A 256 -22.86 -31.43 -34.10
N MET A 257 -23.54 -32.23 -34.94
CA MET A 257 -23.78 -31.87 -36.33
C MET A 257 -24.63 -30.60 -36.46
N ALA A 258 -25.67 -30.45 -35.64
CA ALA A 258 -26.49 -29.25 -35.61
C ALA A 258 -25.69 -28.01 -35.16
N TYR A 259 -24.86 -28.13 -34.11
CA TYR A 259 -24.01 -27.03 -33.66
C TYR A 259 -23.00 -26.60 -34.73
N LEU A 260 -22.35 -27.55 -35.41
CA LEU A 260 -21.43 -27.27 -36.51
C LEU A 260 -22.13 -26.56 -37.67
N PHE A 261 -23.32 -27.02 -38.06
CA PHE A 261 -24.11 -26.37 -39.11
C PHE A 261 -24.50 -24.93 -38.73
N ILE A 262 -24.95 -24.70 -37.49
CA ILE A 262 -25.29 -23.36 -36.99
C ILE A 262 -24.06 -22.45 -37.00
N VAL A 263 -22.93 -22.92 -36.48
CA VAL A 263 -21.67 -22.15 -36.48
C VAL A 263 -21.25 -21.79 -37.91
N LEU A 264 -21.37 -22.73 -38.85
CA LEU A 264 -21.05 -22.50 -40.26
C LEU A 264 -21.96 -21.42 -40.88
N VAL A 265 -23.27 -21.49 -40.65
CA VAL A 265 -24.23 -20.49 -41.15
C VAL A 265 -23.95 -19.11 -40.54
N VAL A 266 -23.69 -19.03 -39.23
CA VAL A 266 -23.35 -17.77 -38.56
C VAL A 266 -22.06 -17.18 -39.11
N LEU A 267 -21.02 -18.00 -39.28
CA LEU A 267 -19.73 -17.55 -39.79
C LEU A 267 -19.82 -17.11 -41.24
N LEU A 268 -20.58 -17.82 -42.07
CA LEU A 268 -20.86 -17.43 -43.45
C LEU A 268 -21.67 -16.12 -43.49
N GLY A 269 -22.66 -15.97 -42.62
CA GLY A 269 -23.44 -14.74 -42.48
C GLY A 269 -22.60 -13.54 -42.03
N LEU A 270 -21.66 -13.75 -41.12
CA LEU A 270 -20.68 -12.73 -40.68
C LEU A 270 -19.70 -12.35 -41.78
N LEU A 271 -19.33 -13.30 -42.64
CA LEU A 271 -18.37 -13.10 -43.74
C LEU A 271 -19.04 -12.47 -44.97
N LEU A 272 -20.32 -12.77 -45.19
CA LEU A 272 -21.17 -12.15 -46.22
C LEU A 272 -21.82 -10.84 -45.77
N ALA A 273 -21.79 -10.51 -44.48
CA ALA A 273 -22.18 -9.20 -43.99
C ALA A 273 -21.20 -8.18 -44.60
N PRO A 274 -21.68 -7.27 -45.48
CA PRO A 274 -20.81 -6.30 -46.12
C PRO A 274 -20.11 -5.49 -45.03
N GLY A 275 -18.78 -5.45 -45.10
CA GLY A 275 -17.93 -4.80 -44.12
C GLY A 275 -18.44 -3.42 -43.75
N ARG A 276 -18.55 -3.19 -42.44
CA ARG A 276 -18.35 -1.87 -41.85
C ARG A 276 -16.94 -1.82 -41.30
#